data_AF-A0A0P1ALS4-F1
#
_entry.id   AF-A0A0P1ALS4-F1
#
_cell.length_a   1.000
_cell.length_b   1.000
_cell.length_c   1.000
_cell.angle_alpha   90.00
_cell.angle_beta   90.00
_cell.angle_gamma   90.00
#
_symmetry.space_group_name_H-M   'P 1'
#
loop_
_entity.id
_entity.type
_entity.pdbx_description
1 polymer ?
#
loop_
_entity_poly.entity_id
_entity_poly.type
_entity_poly.pdbx_seq_one_letter_code
_entity_poly.pdbx_strand_id
1 'polypeptide(L)'
;MAIHNISEGIAISLSLVPRRLSVLYAVLWCIVSSAPQPIFGVPAFLFVEQWLPILPCGLGFAGGAMAYVAVQELLPESLEDTKSLFTTISATAFAFLVFLTVQIVLSGTI
;
A
#
# COMPACT_ATOMS: atom_id res chain seq x y z
N MET A 1 8.17 3.46 -1.08
CA MET A 1 7.41 3.51 0.19
C MET A 1 6.70 4.85 0.39
N ALA A 2 7.40 5.99 0.49
CA ALA A 2 6.73 7.29 0.73
C ALA A 2 5.59 7.61 -0.26
N ILE A 3 5.77 7.32 -1.57
CA ILE A 3 4.73 7.53 -2.59
C ILE A 3 3.53 6.59 -2.39
N HIS A 4 3.76 5.33 -2.00
CA HIS A 4 2.70 4.36 -1.76
C HIS A 4 1.84 4.75 -0.55
N ASN A 5 2.46 5.26 0.51
CA ASN A 5 1.75 5.67 1.72
C ASN A 5 0.80 6.86 1.47
N ILE A 6 1.09 7.70 0.47
CA ILE A 6 0.18 8.77 0.05
C ILE A 6 -1.08 8.18 -0.58
N SER A 7 -0.94 7.25 -1.53
CA SER A 7 -2.09 6.56 -2.12
C SER A 7 -2.89 5.75 -1.09
N GLU A 8 -2.21 5.09 -0.15
CA GLU A 8 -2.84 4.32 0.94
C GLU A 8 -3.63 5.24 1.88
N GLY A 9 -3.06 6.38 2.27
CA GLY A 9 -3.74 7.34 3.12
C GLY A 9 -4.97 7.99 2.46
N ILE A 10 -4.90 8.23 1.14
CA ILE A 10 -6.05 8.69 0.35
C ILE A 10 -7.14 7.61 0.29
N ALA A 11 -6.76 6.35 0.07
CA ALA A 11 -7.71 5.23 0.02
C ALA A 11 -8.45 5.04 1.36
N ILE A 12 -7.72 5.06 2.48
CA ILE A 12 -8.32 4.95 3.83
C ILE A 12 -9.23 6.14 4.13
N SER A 13 -8.82 7.35 3.74
CA SER A 13 -9.64 8.55 3.96
C SER A 13 -10.91 8.52 3.11
N LEU A 14 -10.82 8.12 1.84
CA LEU A 14 -11.95 8.00 0.92
C LEU A 14 -12.94 6.90 1.33
N SER A 15 -12.50 5.81 1.95
CA SER A 15 -13.42 4.77 2.45
C SER A 15 -14.20 5.20 3.71
N LEU A 16 -13.68 6.18 4.47
CA LEU A 16 -14.31 6.73 5.66
C LEU A 16 -15.28 7.89 5.38
N VAL A 17 -15.08 8.65 4.30
CA VAL A 17 -15.94 9.79 3.92
C VAL A 17 -17.41 9.40 3.64
N PRO A 18 -17.72 8.30 2.94
CA PRO A 18 -19.09 7.84 2.71
C PRO A 18 -19.86 7.53 4.00
N ARG A 19 -19.16 7.29 5.12
CA ARG A 19 -19.74 7.02 6.44
C ARG A 19 -20.18 8.29 7.20
N ARG A 20 -20.19 9.47 6.55
CA ARG A 20 -20.55 10.78 7.11
C ARG A 20 -19.68 11.24 8.28
N LEU A 21 -18.46 10.72 8.40
CA LEU A 21 -17.48 11.20 9.36
C LEU A 21 -16.91 12.55 8.90
N SER A 22 -16.53 13.42 9.84
CA SER A 22 -15.87 14.67 9.48
C SER A 22 -14.48 14.39 8.89
N VAL A 23 -14.02 15.26 7.98
CA VAL A 23 -12.70 15.13 7.32
C VAL A 23 -11.58 15.01 8.35
N LEU A 24 -11.68 15.75 9.47
CA LEU A 24 -10.73 15.68 10.59
C LEU A 24 -10.69 14.29 11.25
N TYR A 25 -11.85 13.63 11.43
CA TYR A 25 -11.88 12.27 11.96
C TYR A 25 -11.28 11.27 10.98
N ALA A 26 -11.57 11.38 9.67
CA ALA A 26 -10.97 10.51 8.66
C ALA A 26 -9.44 10.63 8.62
N VAL A 27 -8.91 11.86 8.70
CA VAL A 27 -7.47 12.12 8.76
C VAL A 27 -6.83 11.56 10.04
N LEU A 28 -7.46 11.74 11.21
CA LEU A 28 -6.97 11.17 12.46
C LEU A 28 -6.91 9.63 12.40
N TRP A 29 -7.95 9.00 11.85
CA TRP A 29 -7.98 7.55 11.66
C TRP A 29 -6.90 7.06 10.69
N CYS A 30 -6.64 7.79 9.62
CA CYS A 30 -5.54 7.49 8.71
C CYS A 30 -4.18 7.53 9.44
N ILE A 31 -3.93 8.56 10.26
CA ILE A 31 -2.67 8.68 11.02
C ILE A 31 -2.50 7.53 12.01
N VAL A 32 -3.56 7.18 12.74
CA VAL A 32 -3.54 6.07 13.71
C VAL A 32 -3.34 4.72 13.01
N SER A 33 -3.99 4.52 11.86
CA SER A 33 -3.84 3.31 11.04
C SER A 33 -2.41 3.12 10.52
N SER A 34 -1.74 4.22 10.13
CA SER A 34 -0.36 4.17 9.61
C SER A 34 0.70 4.22 10.72
N ALA A 35 0.35 4.57 11.96
CA ALA A 35 1.27 4.67 13.10
C ALA A 35 2.10 3.40 13.39
N PRO A 36 1.61 2.16 13.19
CA PRO A 36 2.43 0.96 13.38
C PRO A 36 3.69 0.94 12.49
N GLN A 37 3.62 1.50 11.28
CA GLN A 37 4.73 1.48 10.32
C GLN A 37 6.00 2.19 10.87
N PRO A 38 5.96 3.44 11.34
CA PRO A 38 7.12 4.08 11.98
C PRO A 38 7.46 3.48 13.36
N ILE A 39 6.47 3.04 14.14
CA ILE A 39 6.69 2.47 15.47
C ILE A 39 7.52 1.19 15.39
N PHE A 40 7.20 0.30 14.45
CA PHE A 40 7.93 -0.96 14.27
C PHE A 40 9.13 -0.83 13.32
N GLY A 41 9.16 0.18 12.45
CA GLY A 41 10.28 0.43 11.54
C GLY A 41 11.59 0.71 12.25
N VAL A 42 11.58 1.50 13.33
CA VAL A 42 12.79 1.85 14.09
C VAL A 42 13.42 0.63 14.81
N PRO A 43 12.67 -0.16 15.61
CA PRO A 43 13.19 -1.40 16.18
C PRO A 43 13.62 -2.40 15.11
N ALA A 44 12.83 -2.57 14.04
CA ALA A 44 13.18 -3.50 12.96
C ALA A 44 14.53 -3.14 12.32
N PHE A 45 14.80 -1.85 12.12
CA PHE A 45 16.09 -1.38 11.62
C PHE A 45 17.23 -1.65 12.62
N LEU A 46 17.03 -1.37 13.91
CA LEU A 46 18.07 -1.55 14.94
C LEU A 46 18.47 -3.02 15.14
N PHE A 47 17.54 -3.96 14.95
CA PHE A 47 17.78 -5.39 15.15
C PHE A 47 18.03 -6.15 13.85
N VAL A 48 18.01 -5.50 12.68
CA VAL A 48 18.03 -6.18 11.37
C VAL A 48 19.21 -7.15 11.20
N GLU A 49 20.38 -6.81 11.74
CA GLU A 49 21.59 -7.65 11.62
C GLU A 49 21.46 -9.01 12.32
N GLN A 50 20.73 -9.08 13.44
CA GLN A 50 20.48 -10.36 14.13
C GLN A 50 19.47 -11.25 13.38
N TRP A 51 18.64 -10.66 12.52
CA TRP A 51 17.56 -11.35 11.83
C TRP A 51 17.79 -11.51 10.32
N LEU A 52 18.99 -11.21 9.81
CA LEU A 52 19.39 -11.40 8.41
C LEU A 52 18.99 -12.76 7.81
N PRO A 53 19.17 -13.91 8.50
CA PRO A 53 18.79 -15.22 7.95
C PRO A 53 17.28 -15.39 7.74
N ILE A 54 16.44 -14.74 8.57
CA ILE A 54 14.97 -14.85 8.48
C ILE A 54 14.35 -13.72 7.65
N LEU A 55 15.14 -12.68 7.35
CA LEU A 55 14.69 -11.51 6.59
C LEU A 55 14.04 -11.87 5.24
N PRO A 56 14.55 -12.84 4.44
CA PRO A 56 13.88 -13.23 3.19
C PRO A 56 12.48 -13.81 3.42
N CYS A 57 12.29 -14.60 4.48
CA CYS A 57 10.98 -15.12 4.85
C CYS A 57 10.02 -14.00 5.27
N GLY A 58 10.51 -13.03 6.05
CA GLY A 58 9.72 -11.86 6.45
C GLY A 58 9.30 -10.99 5.26
N LEU A 59 10.24 -10.71 4.34
CA LEU A 59 9.95 -9.97 3.11
C LEU A 59 9.00 -10.72 2.19
N GLY A 60 9.17 -12.04 2.04
CA GLY A 60 8.26 -12.89 1.28
C GLY A 60 6.85 -12.91 1.86
N PHE A 61 6.72 -13.00 3.19
CA PHE A 61 5.45 -12.91 3.88
C PHE A 61 4.78 -11.53 3.67
N ALA A 62 5.53 -10.43 3.84
CA ALA A 62 5.01 -9.09 3.63
C ALA A 62 4.56 -8.87 2.17
N GLY A 63 5.37 -9.29 1.20
CA GLY A 63 5.02 -9.23 -0.22
C GLY A 63 3.78 -10.07 -0.55
N GLY A 64 3.68 -11.27 0.00
CA GLY A 64 2.53 -12.16 -0.16
C GLY A 64 1.24 -11.57 0.44
N ALA A 65 1.31 -10.99 1.63
CA ALA A 65 0.17 -10.34 2.27
C ALA A 65 -0.34 -9.15 1.43
N MET A 66 0.56 -8.30 0.93
CA MET A 66 0.17 -7.17 0.08
C MET A 66 -0.41 -7.63 -1.27
N ALA A 67 0.12 -8.70 -1.86
CA ALA A 67 -0.44 -9.28 -3.08
C ALA A 67 -1.84 -9.86 -2.85
N TYR A 68 -2.07 -10.53 -1.71
CA TYR A 68 -3.39 -11.03 -1.32
C TYR A 68 -4.41 -9.90 -1.21
N VAL A 69 -4.10 -8.84 -0.46
CA VAL A 69 -4.96 -7.66 -0.30
C VAL A 69 -5.25 -7.00 -1.65
N ALA A 70 -4.23 -6.84 -2.50
CA ALA A 70 -4.42 -6.25 -3.82
C ALA A 70 -5.37 -7.06 -4.71
N VAL A 71 -5.27 -8.39 -4.70
CA VAL A 71 -6.06 -9.26 -5.58
C VAL A 71 -7.44 -9.57 -5.02
N GLN A 72 -7.58 -9.76 -3.72
CA GLN A 72 -8.82 -10.21 -3.09
C GLN A 72 -9.68 -9.07 -2.56
N GLU A 73 -9.10 -7.90 -2.29
CA GLU A 73 -9.82 -6.75 -1.74
C GLU A 73 -9.86 -5.61 -2.75
N LEU A 74 -8.70 -5.06 -3.13
CA LEU A 74 -8.63 -3.85 -3.95
C LEU A 74 -9.14 -4.04 -5.39
N LEU A 75 -8.78 -5.14 -6.05
CA LEU A 75 -9.22 -5.42 -7.42
C LEU A 75 -10.76 -5.63 -7.52
N PRO A 76 -11.40 -6.44 -6.67
CA PRO A 76 -12.85 -6.56 -6.63
C PRO A 76 -13.55 -5.24 -6.28
N GLU A 77 -13.07 -4.51 -5.27
CA GLU A 77 -13.66 -3.24 -4.84
C GLU A 77 -13.63 -2.20 -5.98
N SER A 78 -12.51 -2.08 -6.69
CA SER A 78 -12.39 -1.17 -7.84
C SER A 78 -13.31 -1.54 -9.01
N LEU A 79 -13.56 -2.84 -9.23
CA LEU A 79 -14.52 -3.32 -10.23
C LEU A 79 -15.97 -2.98 -9.83
N GLU A 80 -16.32 -3.13 -8.56
CA GLU A 80 -17.64 -2.79 -8.03
C GLU A 80 -17.93 -1.29 -8.14
N ASP A 81 -16.95 -0.45 -7.82
CA ASP A 81 -17.07 1.00 -7.89
C ASP A 81 -17.16 1.51 -9.33
N THR A 82 -16.32 0.99 -10.23
CA THR A 82 -16.24 1.49 -11.60
C THR A 82 -17.29 0.87 -12.52
N LYS A 83 -17.77 -0.34 -12.20
CA LYS A 83 -18.71 -1.15 -13.01
C LYS A 83 -18.25 -1.41 -14.46
N SER A 84 -16.96 -1.21 -14.73
CA SER A 84 -16.33 -1.36 -16.04
C SER A 84 -15.03 -2.14 -15.89
N LEU A 85 -14.99 -3.33 -16.49
CA LEU A 85 -13.80 -4.17 -16.56
C LEU A 85 -12.66 -3.46 -17.27
N PHE A 86 -12.95 -2.77 -18.38
CA PHE A 86 -11.93 -2.10 -19.17
C PHE A 86 -11.24 -0.98 -18.38
N THR A 87 -12.02 -0.17 -17.66
CA THR A 87 -11.48 0.93 -16.85
C THR A 87 -10.64 0.39 -15.71
N THR A 88 -11.09 -0.67 -15.04
CA THR A 88 -10.37 -1.25 -13.90
C THR A 88 -9.04 -1.90 -14.32
N ILE A 89 -9.05 -2.68 -15.41
CA ILE A 89 -7.84 -3.32 -15.93
C ILE A 89 -6.85 -2.27 -16.45
N SER A 90 -7.31 -1.27 -17.20
CA SER A 90 -6.43 -0.22 -17.73
C SER A 90 -5.83 0.66 -16.63
N ALA A 91 -6.61 1.04 -15.60
CA ALA A 91 -6.11 1.78 -14.45
C ALA A 91 -5.09 0.97 -13.63
N THR A 92 -5.36 -0.32 -13.39
CA THR A 92 -4.44 -1.22 -12.68
C THR A 92 -3.14 -1.42 -13.46
N ALA A 93 -3.24 -1.67 -14.77
CA ALA A 93 -2.06 -1.82 -15.63
C ALA A 93 -1.22 -0.54 -15.66
N PHE A 94 -1.86 0.63 -15.74
CA PHE A 94 -1.19 1.91 -15.68
C PHE A 94 -0.49 2.13 -14.33
N ALA A 95 -1.15 1.85 -13.21
CA ALA A 95 -0.56 1.96 -11.88
C ALA A 95 0.66 1.03 -11.71
N PHE A 96 0.57 -0.21 -12.22
CA PHE A 96 1.67 -1.17 -12.22
C PHE A 96 2.87 -0.69 -13.05
N LEU A 97 2.63 -0.13 -14.24
CA LEU A 97 3.68 0.42 -15.10
C LEU A 97 4.38 1.63 -14.47
N VAL A 98 3.61 2.53 -13.85
CA VAL A 98 4.16 3.68 -13.11
C VAL A 98 5.03 3.19 -11.96
N PHE A 99 4.54 2.23 -11.18
CA PHE A 99 5.31 1.64 -10.08
C PHE A 99 6.61 1.01 -10.57
N LEU A 100 6.56 0.20 -11.65
CA LEU A 100 7.74 -0.42 -12.25
C LEU A 100 8.75 0.61 -12.75
N THR A 101 8.28 1.67 -13.42
CA THR A 101 9.16 2.72 -13.94
C THR A 101 9.89 3.42 -12.80
N VAL A 102 9.16 3.78 -11.73
CA VAL A 102 9.74 4.35 -10.51
C VAL A 102 10.77 3.40 -9.88
N GLN A 103 10.46 2.11 -9.81
CA GLN A 103 11.37 1.06 -9.31
C GLN A 103 12.67 0.98 -10.13
N ILE A 104 12.56 0.91 -11.46
CA ILE A 104 13.72 0.81 -12.36
C ILE A 104 14.61 2.05 -12.25
N VAL A 105 14.01 3.24 -12.21
CA VAL A 105 14.73 4.52 -12.04
C VAL A 105 15.45 4.57 -10.69
N LEU A 106 14.81 4.13 -9.61
CA LEU A 106 15.42 4.10 -8.28
C LEU A 106 16.46 2.99 -8.10
N SER A 107 16.31 1.86 -8.79
CA SER A 107 17.26 0.73 -8.73
C SER A 107 18.58 1.03 -9.44
N GLY A 108 18.69 2.14 -10.17
CA GLY A 108 19.91 2.52 -10.89
C GLY A 108 20.28 1.57 -12.03
N THR A 109 19.31 0.81 -12.55
CA THR A 109 19.50 -0.18 -13.62
C THR A 109 19.45 0.42 -15.04
N ILE A 110 19.61 1.73 -15.16
CA ILE A 110 19.77 2.48 -16.41
C ILE A 110 20.92 3.47 -16.22
#